data_AF-A0A957HDG2-F1
#
_entry.id   AF-A0A957HDG2-F1
#
_cell.length_a   1.000
_cell.length_b   1.000
_cell.length_c   1.000
_cell.angle_alpha   90.00
_cell.angle_beta   90.00
_cell.angle_gamma   90.00
#
_symmetry.space_group_name_H-M   'P 1'
#
loop_
_entity.id
_entity.type
_entity.pdbx_description
1 polymer ?
#
loop_
_entity_poly.entity_id
_entity_poly.type
_entity_poly.pdbx_seq_one_letter_code
_entity_poly.pdbx_strand_id
1 'polypeptide(L)'
;MSKSIIAGPTYAEMRDPMLLPSSVREAAQQALHEDELNPINLFNINWKNTGDAVERIVLPKELTGVQANIIVLSGRNYPSGSMKVGPAYVTLAENEAVDGLRPGDKAVIGPSTGNFGIGTAYVSQLKGYQAIVVMPDNMS
;
A
#
# COMPACT_ATOMS: atom_id res chain seq x y z
N MET A 1 -10.50 21.81 13.93
CA MET A 1 -9.12 21.55 14.41
C MET A 1 -8.47 20.64 13.38
N SER A 2 -7.32 21.00 12.80
CA SER A 2 -6.61 20.12 11.85
C SER A 2 -6.21 18.84 12.57
N LYS A 3 -6.59 17.66 12.05
CA LYS A 3 -6.19 16.39 12.63
C LYS A 3 -4.67 16.19 12.48
N SER A 4 -4.07 15.43 13.38
CA SER A 4 -2.65 15.05 13.26
C SER A 4 -2.44 14.19 12.02
N ILE A 5 -1.30 14.35 11.36
CA ILE A 5 -0.87 13.44 10.30
C ILE A 5 -0.56 12.08 10.93
N ILE A 6 -1.05 11.02 10.30
CA ILE A 6 -0.66 9.65 10.58
C ILE A 6 0.50 9.32 9.65
N ALA A 7 1.70 9.14 10.21
CA ALA A 7 2.88 8.81 9.44
C ALA A 7 2.77 7.39 8.85
N GLY A 8 3.34 7.21 7.66
CA GLY A 8 3.57 5.91 7.05
C GLY A 8 5.04 5.74 6.68
N PRO A 9 5.40 4.67 5.95
CA PRO A 9 6.78 4.42 5.57
C PRO A 9 7.30 5.44 4.57
N THR A 10 8.59 5.74 4.66
CA THR A 10 9.37 6.40 3.61
C THR A 10 9.60 5.47 2.43
N TYR A 11 10.02 6.01 1.28
CA TYR A 11 10.48 5.20 0.14
C TYR A 11 11.61 4.22 0.51
N ALA A 12 12.50 4.61 1.42
CA ALA A 12 13.58 3.74 1.88
C ALA A 12 13.03 2.55 2.67
N GLU A 13 12.07 2.77 3.57
CA GLU A 13 11.41 1.72 4.37
C GLU A 13 10.48 0.84 3.52
N MET A 14 9.80 1.39 2.51
CA MET A 14 9.02 0.58 1.55
C MET A 14 9.93 -0.35 0.73
N ARG A 15 11.12 0.11 0.36
CA ARG A 15 12.12 -0.70 -0.35
C ARG A 15 12.76 -1.73 0.57
N ASP A 16 13.06 -1.32 1.79
CA ASP A 16 13.69 -2.15 2.80
C ASP A 16 13.02 -1.98 4.17
N PRO A 17 11.99 -2.80 4.49
CA PRO A 17 11.26 -2.71 5.75
C PRO A 17 12.16 -3.07 6.93
N MET A 18 13.32 -3.71 6.71
CA MET A 18 14.30 -3.98 7.77
C MET A 18 14.90 -2.73 8.40
N LEU A 19 14.74 -1.55 7.77
CA LEU A 19 15.04 -0.26 8.38
C LEU A 19 14.08 0.10 9.53
N LEU A 20 12.89 -0.50 9.56
CA LEU A 20 11.91 -0.31 10.63
C LEU A 20 12.27 -1.16 11.86
N PRO A 21 12.02 -0.65 13.08
CA PRO A 21 12.12 -1.44 14.30
C PRO A 21 11.29 -2.73 14.19
N SER A 22 11.78 -3.82 14.79
CA SER A 22 11.08 -5.12 14.76
C SER A 22 9.68 -5.03 15.33
N SER A 23 9.50 -4.24 16.40
CA SER A 23 8.19 -3.99 17.01
C SER A 23 7.17 -3.39 16.04
N VAL A 24 7.58 -2.50 15.14
CA VAL A 24 6.69 -1.90 14.13
C VAL A 24 6.32 -2.93 13.08
N ARG A 25 7.31 -3.70 12.59
CA ARG A 25 7.07 -4.74 11.59
C ARG A 25 6.14 -5.84 12.11
N GLU A 26 6.40 -6.33 13.32
CA GLU A 26 5.61 -7.38 13.96
C GLU A 26 4.18 -6.91 14.21
N ALA A 27 4.00 -5.69 14.75
CA ALA A 27 2.66 -5.12 14.96
C ALA A 27 1.93 -4.85 13.64
N ALA A 28 2.64 -4.42 12.59
CA ALA A 28 2.05 -4.25 11.26
C ALA A 28 1.57 -5.58 10.68
N GLN A 29 2.37 -6.64 10.78
CA GLN A 29 1.99 -7.97 10.29
C GLN A 29 0.84 -8.58 11.08
N GLN A 30 0.82 -8.40 12.40
CA GLN A 30 -0.30 -8.82 13.25
C GLN A 30 -1.60 -8.10 12.86
N ALA A 31 -1.53 -6.79 12.63
CA ALA A 31 -2.69 -5.98 12.25
C ALA A 31 -3.34 -6.41 10.93
N LEU A 32 -2.60 -6.98 9.97
CA LEU A 32 -3.19 -7.49 8.71
C LEU A 32 -4.30 -8.52 8.95
N HIS A 33 -4.24 -9.26 10.06
CA HIS A 33 -5.18 -10.33 10.37
C HIS A 33 -6.20 -9.94 11.44
N GLU A 34 -5.84 -9.02 12.33
CA GLU A 34 -6.69 -8.62 13.46
C GLU A 34 -7.53 -7.38 13.19
N ASP A 35 -6.97 -6.40 12.45
CA ASP A 35 -7.62 -5.12 12.14
C ASP A 35 -7.02 -4.53 10.86
N GLU A 36 -7.64 -4.86 9.72
CA GLU A 36 -7.21 -4.38 8.40
C GLU A 36 -7.25 -2.85 8.27
N LEU A 37 -8.02 -2.16 9.12
CA LEU A 37 -8.16 -0.70 9.14
C LEU A 37 -7.24 -0.01 10.16
N ASN A 38 -6.39 -0.76 10.84
CA ASN A 38 -5.38 -0.18 11.71
C ASN A 38 -4.35 0.62 10.87
N PRO A 39 -4.09 1.90 11.18
CA PRO A 39 -3.14 2.71 10.42
C PRO A 39 -1.71 2.16 10.33
N ILE A 40 -1.31 1.27 11.25
CA ILE A 40 0.00 0.59 11.17
C ILE A 40 0.16 -0.25 9.89
N ASN A 41 -0.95 -0.66 9.25
CA ASN A 41 -0.92 -1.39 7.99
C ASN A 41 -0.28 -0.59 6.83
N LEU A 42 -0.12 0.74 6.96
CA LEU A 42 0.67 1.54 6.01
C LEU A 42 2.10 1.00 5.88
N PHE A 43 2.68 0.43 6.93
CA PHE A 43 4.04 -0.13 6.90
C PHE A 43 4.14 -1.48 6.17
N ASN A 44 2.99 -2.11 5.86
CA ASN A 44 2.93 -3.32 5.03
C ASN A 44 2.93 -3.03 3.51
N ILE A 45 3.07 -1.75 3.11
CA ILE A 45 3.14 -1.38 1.69
C ILE A 45 4.56 -1.61 1.16
N ASN A 46 4.92 -2.89 0.98
CA ASN A 46 6.24 -3.31 0.50
C ASN A 46 6.17 -4.69 -0.19
N TRP A 47 7.24 -5.10 -0.86
CA TRP A 47 7.33 -6.37 -1.62
C TRP A 47 7.88 -7.55 -0.82
N LYS A 48 8.25 -7.36 0.45
CA LYS A 48 8.99 -8.35 1.26
C LYS A 48 8.13 -8.96 2.38
N ASN A 49 7.04 -8.29 2.78
CA ASN A 49 6.01 -8.70 3.73
C ASN A 49 6.56 -9.18 5.10
N THR A 50 7.11 -10.39 5.17
CA THR A 50 7.57 -11.06 6.41
C THR A 50 9.09 -11.24 6.51
N GLY A 51 9.87 -10.90 5.47
CA GLY A 51 11.32 -11.18 5.41
C GLY A 51 12.20 -10.09 4.81
N ASP A 52 13.45 -10.44 4.57
CA ASP A 52 14.45 -9.60 3.91
C ASP A 52 14.43 -9.73 2.37
N ALA A 53 13.81 -10.79 1.87
CA ALA A 53 13.70 -11.11 0.45
C ALA A 53 12.35 -10.70 -0.16
N VAL A 54 12.39 -10.29 -1.44
CA VAL A 54 11.18 -10.04 -2.22
C VAL A 54 10.43 -11.35 -2.46
N GLU A 55 9.14 -11.36 -2.12
CA GLU A 55 8.23 -12.45 -2.41
C GLU A 55 8.12 -12.64 -3.93
N ARG A 56 8.57 -13.81 -4.42
CA ARG A 56 8.58 -14.14 -5.84
C ARG A 56 8.39 -15.62 -6.08
N ILE A 57 7.79 -15.93 -7.22
CA ILE A 57 7.70 -17.30 -7.73
C ILE A 57 8.61 -17.37 -8.96
N VAL A 58 9.55 -18.32 -8.97
CA VAL A 58 10.35 -18.63 -10.15
C VAL A 58 9.66 -19.79 -10.85
N LEU A 59 9.17 -19.57 -12.07
CA LEU A 59 8.50 -20.64 -12.82
C LEU A 59 9.53 -21.67 -13.31
N PRO A 60 9.31 -22.99 -13.07
CA PRO A 60 10.22 -24.03 -13.51
C PRO A 60 10.38 -24.06 -15.04
N LYS A 61 11.57 -24.42 -15.54
CA LYS A 61 11.81 -24.48 -17.00
C LYS A 61 11.01 -25.59 -17.67
N GLU A 62 10.68 -26.65 -16.93
CA GLU A 62 9.80 -27.74 -17.35
C GLU A 62 8.38 -27.25 -17.63
N LEU A 63 7.94 -26.19 -16.93
CA LEU A 63 6.65 -25.54 -17.16
C LEU A 63 6.71 -24.51 -18.29
N THR A 64 7.79 -23.74 -18.37
CA THR A 64 7.87 -22.59 -19.29
C THR A 64 8.41 -22.94 -20.67
N GLY A 65 9.19 -24.02 -20.79
CA GLY A 65 9.82 -24.46 -22.04
C GLY A 65 10.93 -23.54 -22.58
N VAL A 66 11.38 -22.55 -21.80
CA VAL A 66 12.39 -21.56 -22.22
C VAL A 66 13.62 -21.56 -21.33
N GLN A 67 14.77 -21.13 -21.88
CA GLN A 67 16.02 -21.05 -21.12
C GLN A 67 16.03 -19.90 -20.10
N ALA A 68 15.28 -18.82 -20.37
CA ALA A 68 15.19 -17.65 -19.53
C ALA A 68 14.41 -17.92 -18.24
N ASN A 69 14.82 -17.28 -17.13
CA ASN A 69 14.06 -17.33 -15.89
C ASN A 69 12.82 -16.46 -16.00
N ILE A 70 11.64 -17.02 -15.73
CA ILE A 70 10.39 -16.25 -15.59
C ILE A 70 10.09 -16.09 -14.11
N ILE A 71 10.07 -14.85 -13.64
CA ILE A 71 9.82 -14.48 -12.24
C ILE A 71 8.47 -13.80 -12.15
N VAL A 72 7.60 -14.30 -11.28
CA VAL A 72 6.30 -13.72 -10.97
C VAL A 72 6.38 -13.01 -9.63
N LEU A 73 6.08 -11.71 -9.63
CA LEU A 73 5.85 -10.93 -8.42
C LEU A 73 4.35 -10.87 -8.16
N SER A 74 3.91 -11.33 -6.98
CA SER A 74 2.50 -11.33 -6.63
C SER A 74 2.12 -10.08 -5.86
N GLY A 75 1.34 -9.19 -6.47
CA GLY A 75 0.86 -7.98 -5.82
C GLY A 75 -0.32 -8.19 -4.86
N ARG A 76 -0.77 -9.41 -4.62
CA ARG A 76 -2.01 -9.72 -3.89
C ARG A 76 -1.91 -9.55 -2.37
N ASN A 77 -0.70 -9.64 -1.82
CA ASN A 77 -0.47 -9.66 -0.38
C ASN A 77 -0.31 -8.26 0.24
N TYR A 78 -0.47 -7.22 -0.58
CA TYR A 78 -0.51 -5.84 -0.08
C TYR A 78 -1.74 -5.61 0.79
N PRO A 79 -1.71 -4.65 1.73
CA PRO A 79 -2.76 -4.45 2.73
C PRO A 79 -4.15 -4.12 2.16
N SER A 80 -4.24 -3.59 0.93
CA SER A 80 -5.53 -3.38 0.23
C SER A 80 -5.99 -4.57 -0.63
N GLY A 81 -5.24 -5.68 -0.62
CA GLY A 81 -5.39 -6.80 -1.55
C GLY A 81 -4.71 -6.60 -2.91
N SER A 82 -4.05 -5.45 -3.15
CA SER A 82 -3.33 -5.20 -4.40
C SER A 82 -2.15 -4.22 -4.27
N MET A 83 -1.14 -4.36 -5.14
CA MET A 83 0.02 -3.47 -5.19
C MET A 83 -0.32 -2.00 -5.54
N LYS A 84 -1.53 -1.73 -6.03
CA LYS A 84 -1.97 -0.37 -6.39
C LYS A 84 -2.13 0.54 -5.18
N VAL A 85 -2.15 0.00 -3.96
CA VAL A 85 -2.07 0.79 -2.72
C VAL A 85 -0.76 1.56 -2.59
N GLY A 86 0.34 1.07 -3.17
CA GLY A 86 1.61 1.80 -3.20
C GLY A 86 1.46 3.17 -3.87
N PRO A 87 1.08 3.23 -5.16
CA PRO A 87 0.77 4.49 -5.85
C PRO A 87 -0.26 5.37 -5.12
N ALA A 88 -1.31 4.78 -4.53
CA ALA A 88 -2.31 5.54 -3.78
C ALA A 88 -1.73 6.18 -2.50
N TYR A 89 -0.84 5.47 -1.81
CA TYR A 89 -0.14 5.97 -0.63
C TYR A 89 0.84 7.09 -0.98
N VAL A 90 1.73 6.86 -1.94
CA VAL A 90 2.82 7.80 -2.22
C VAL A 90 2.31 9.12 -2.75
N THR A 91 1.26 9.12 -3.59
CA THR A 91 0.66 10.36 -4.08
C THR A 91 0.09 11.22 -2.95
N LEU A 92 -0.59 10.61 -1.97
CA LEU A 92 -1.07 11.34 -0.80
C LEU A 92 0.09 11.77 0.11
N ALA A 93 1.02 10.87 0.42
CA ALA A 93 2.16 11.16 1.30
C ALA A 93 3.05 12.28 0.75
N GLU A 94 3.23 12.37 -0.57
CA GLU A 94 3.96 13.47 -1.21
C GLU A 94 3.23 14.81 -1.07
N ASN A 95 1.90 14.84 -1.21
CA ASN A 95 1.12 16.05 -0.96
C ASN A 95 1.19 16.49 0.51
N GLU A 96 1.21 15.55 1.46
CA GLU A 96 1.46 15.87 2.88
C GLU A 96 2.84 16.49 3.09
N ALA A 97 3.87 15.95 2.43
CA ALA A 97 5.25 16.38 2.61
C ALA A 97 5.58 17.69 1.90
N VAL A 98 5.10 17.87 0.65
CA VAL A 98 5.45 19.01 -0.21
C VAL A 98 4.49 20.17 -0.01
N ASP A 99 3.19 19.90 0.03
CA ASP A 99 2.15 20.94 0.10
C ASP A 99 1.63 21.15 1.52
N GLY A 100 2.14 20.40 2.50
CA GLY A 100 1.71 20.48 3.89
C GLY A 100 0.25 20.07 4.10
N LEU A 101 -0.30 19.26 3.19
CA LEU A 101 -1.69 18.80 3.24
C LEU A 101 -1.95 18.06 4.56
N ARG A 102 -3.09 18.36 5.21
CA ARG A 102 -3.53 17.71 6.45
C ARG A 102 -4.93 17.12 6.33
N PRO A 103 -5.28 16.12 7.16
CA PRO A 103 -6.62 15.57 7.15
C PRO A 103 -7.65 16.63 7.54
N GLY A 104 -8.63 16.84 6.65
CA GLY A 104 -9.67 17.87 6.75
C GLY A 104 -9.47 19.06 5.81
N ASP A 105 -8.28 19.24 5.21
CA ASP A 105 -8.02 20.36 4.30
C ASP A 105 -8.73 20.17 2.95
N LYS A 106 -8.66 18.94 2.42
CA LYS A 106 -9.27 18.54 1.15
C LYS A 106 -9.74 17.10 1.20
N ALA A 107 -10.69 16.75 0.34
CA ALA A 107 -10.99 15.37 0.02
C ALA A 107 -9.96 14.81 -0.97
N VAL A 108 -9.63 13.53 -0.84
CA VAL A 108 -8.76 12.79 -1.75
C VAL A 108 -9.63 12.17 -2.84
N ILE A 109 -9.40 12.55 -4.10
CA ILE A 109 -10.19 12.06 -5.23
C ILE A 109 -9.41 10.96 -5.95
N GLY A 110 -10.00 9.76 -6.02
CA GLY A 110 -9.45 8.61 -6.76
C GLY A 110 -10.30 8.32 -8.00
N PRO A 111 -10.01 8.91 -9.16
CA PRO A 111 -10.74 8.63 -10.40
C PRO A 111 -10.31 7.27 -10.98
N SER A 112 -10.90 6.19 -10.47
CA SER A 112 -10.54 4.83 -10.86
C SER A 112 -11.68 3.85 -10.58
N THR A 113 -11.78 2.86 -11.47
CA THR A 113 -12.78 1.78 -11.43
C THR A 113 -12.23 0.49 -10.83
N GLY A 114 -11.02 0.49 -10.28
CA GLY A 114 -10.36 -0.73 -9.83
C GLY A 114 -9.43 -0.51 -8.64
N ASN A 115 -8.41 -1.35 -8.55
CA ASN A 115 -7.49 -1.44 -7.41
C ASN A 115 -6.84 -0.12 -6.96
N PHE A 116 -6.65 0.85 -7.85
CA PHE A 116 -6.18 2.17 -7.43
C PHE A 116 -7.24 2.94 -6.64
N GLY A 117 -8.51 2.89 -7.05
CA GLY A 117 -9.63 3.48 -6.29
C GLY A 117 -9.82 2.82 -4.92
N ILE A 118 -9.69 1.49 -4.85
CA ILE A 118 -9.66 0.75 -3.57
C ILE A 118 -8.49 1.24 -2.71
N GLY A 119 -7.29 1.33 -3.27
CA GLY A 119 -6.10 1.85 -2.59
C GLY A 119 -6.29 3.28 -2.09
N THR A 120 -6.91 4.16 -2.88
CA THR A 120 -7.21 5.55 -2.48
C THR A 120 -8.16 5.58 -1.29
N ALA A 121 -9.26 4.82 -1.33
CA ALA A 121 -10.21 4.73 -0.22
C ALA A 121 -9.53 4.18 1.04
N TYR A 122 -8.78 3.08 0.90
CA TYR A 122 -8.06 2.43 1.97
C TYR A 122 -7.04 3.35 2.65
N VAL A 123 -6.11 3.93 1.89
CA VAL A 123 -5.08 4.83 2.43
C VAL A 123 -5.70 6.07 3.06
N SER A 124 -6.72 6.65 2.43
CA SER A 124 -7.39 7.84 2.98
C SER A 124 -8.02 7.54 4.33
N GLN A 125 -8.69 6.39 4.46
CA GLN A 125 -9.25 5.94 5.74
C GLN A 125 -8.16 5.80 6.80
N LEU A 126 -7.06 5.09 6.48
CA LEU A 126 -5.94 4.89 7.42
C LEU A 126 -5.29 6.20 7.85
N LYS A 127 -5.23 7.19 6.95
CA LYS A 127 -4.61 8.51 7.22
C LYS A 127 -5.60 9.57 7.71
N GLY A 128 -6.88 9.23 7.83
CA GLY A 128 -7.93 10.10 8.36
C GLY A 128 -8.50 11.13 7.37
N TYR A 129 -8.29 10.94 6.07
CA TYR A 129 -8.83 11.78 4.99
C TYR A 129 -10.19 11.26 4.50
N GLN A 130 -11.02 12.18 4.01
CA GLN A 130 -12.19 11.82 3.23
C GLN A 130 -11.74 11.38 1.83
N ALA A 131 -12.14 10.19 1.41
CA ALA A 131 -11.97 9.72 0.02
C ALA A 131 -13.24 9.91 -0.79
N ILE A 132 -13.07 10.24 -2.08
CA ILE A 132 -14.12 10.21 -3.10
C ILE A 132 -13.57 9.41 -4.28
N VAL A 133 -14.09 8.20 -4.47
CA VAL A 133 -13.75 7.36 -5.63
C VAL A 133 -14.74 7.65 -6.74
N VAL A 134 -14.25 8.04 -7.91
CA VAL A 134 -15.08 8.40 -9.07
C VAL A 134 -14.94 7.32 -10.13
N MET A 135 -16.05 6.73 -10.53
CA MET A 135 -16.14 5.70 -11.58
C MET A 135 -17.39 5.90 -12.43
N PRO A 136 -17.40 5.44 -13.70
CA PRO A 136 -18.61 5.34 -14.51
C PRO A 136 -19.66 4.41 -13.87
N ASP A 137 -20.92 4.59 -14.24
CA ASP A 137 -22.07 3.82 -13.77
C ASP A 137 -22.04 2.33 -14.16
N ASN A 138 -21.44 1.99 -15.29
CA ASN A 138 -21.42 0.63 -15.85
C ASN A 138 -20.19 -0.20 -15.45
N MET A 139 -19.59 0.07 -14.30
CA MET A 139 -18.44 -0.70 -13.81
C MET A 139 -18.88 -1.91 -12.97
N SER A 140 -18.12 -3.00 -13.12
CA SER A 140 -18.39 -4.36 -12.63
C SER A 140 -18.31 -4.53 -11.13
#